data_AF-A0A317U4E7-F1
#
_entry.id   AF-A0A317U4E7-F1
#
_cell.length_a   1.000
_cell.length_b   1.000
_cell.length_c   1.000
_cell.angle_alpha   90.00
_cell.angle_beta   90.00
_cell.angle_gamma   90.00
#
_symmetry.space_group_name_H-M   'P 1'
#
loop_
_entity.id
_entity.type
_entity.pdbx_description
1 polymer ?
#
loop_
_entity_poly.entity_id
_entity_poly.type
_entity_poly.pdbx_seq_one_letter_code
_entity_poly.pdbx_strand_id
1 'polypeptide(L)'
;MYLNKLYNFIHTEIFQHDKQWFDKATLFRQTHLNGTSYYLLQLPKKKNKFPEGLTLIEHHISIYEQPLSIIDTLSEYHYTAIFKDKQKQTYRLHVYFDQLDTMISSPHLVLETSNQEHESIAVNQFDVDWLAVSTQAMSSIITQLRAEQNNHCALLKYRIEALDKVTVNLSINLEKNKKQYLTTLDQQIKLITQLDAINSREDMQKKIALLKTIYQKVDSEISSPRASRKTKKIASSSTQSATTEASQLTNADVANVRKTASSKKSKYSPMNDTVKEESLTPRINKLSDKLLQIGTITDESEKTAVIQDLFQQISELQLIVSSSKVNSIQMLKKMEQTVISVGRKHLHSLLFKNKFDEAVQLSPLFSVALDDTILKKTLIELNANLLNFLLKNKKYDLEKFKFKVHNKSYDSILAYLLQCDFSSSKTEQCFNILLTHKMSLLRNDSVGLPLLLPIIEDEKHPLANILLSNLEGSPENLHLLKQMINFFEAQKKNFLPDTPHYQRISKALTFMKKLDENLSTKLKKNAGLSSRISDIYGRLGLFTLHDKVKNSASSESSASSEEPASESLPEKLLI
;
A
#
# COMPACT_ATOMS: atom_id res chain seq x y z
N MET A 1 9.53 -8.00 6.80
CA MET A 1 10.80 -7.44 6.30
C MET A 1 10.45 -6.30 5.37
N TYR A 2 11.04 -5.11 5.55
CA TYR A 2 10.90 -4.02 4.57
C TYR A 2 11.57 -4.45 3.26
N LEU A 3 11.02 -4.04 2.12
CA LEU A 3 11.50 -4.48 0.80
C LEU A 3 11.31 -3.33 -0.21
N ASN A 4 12.40 -2.63 -0.55
CA ASN A 4 12.36 -1.55 -1.53
C ASN A 4 12.05 -2.11 -2.93
N LYS A 5 10.85 -1.84 -3.43
CA LYS A 5 10.35 -2.43 -4.68
C LYS A 5 11.02 -1.81 -5.91
N LEU A 6 11.34 -0.51 -5.86
CA LEU A 6 12.13 0.18 -6.87
C LEU A 6 13.58 -0.32 -6.92
N TYR A 7 14.23 -0.54 -5.77
CA TYR A 7 15.56 -1.17 -5.71
C TYR A 7 15.55 -2.55 -6.37
N ASN A 8 14.57 -3.41 -6.02
CA ASN A 8 14.45 -4.74 -6.61
C ASN A 8 14.22 -4.69 -8.12
N PHE A 9 13.37 -3.79 -8.61
CA PHE A 9 13.14 -3.59 -10.03
C PHE A 9 14.43 -3.18 -10.76
N ILE A 10 15.20 -2.25 -10.19
CA ILE A 10 16.49 -1.85 -10.75
C ILE A 10 17.51 -3.01 -10.69
N HIS A 11 17.46 -3.83 -9.65
CA HIS A 11 18.33 -4.99 -9.51
C HIS A 11 18.06 -6.05 -10.59
N THR A 12 16.80 -6.48 -10.77
CA THR A 12 16.47 -7.63 -11.65
C THR A 12 16.26 -7.24 -13.11
N GLU A 13 15.60 -6.12 -13.42
CA GLU A 13 15.16 -5.82 -14.79
C GLU A 13 16.05 -4.84 -15.56
N ILE A 14 16.99 -4.23 -14.84
CA ILE A 14 17.82 -3.13 -15.34
C ILE A 14 19.30 -3.49 -15.22
N PHE A 15 19.80 -3.71 -14.00
CA PHE A 15 21.23 -3.93 -13.76
C PHE A 15 21.68 -5.31 -14.24
N GLN A 16 20.90 -6.36 -13.99
CA GLN A 16 21.13 -7.71 -14.55
C GLN A 16 20.93 -7.81 -16.08
N HIS A 17 20.53 -6.72 -16.74
CA HIS A 17 20.32 -6.64 -18.19
C HIS A 17 21.15 -5.53 -18.86
N ASP A 18 22.23 -5.08 -18.20
CA ASP A 18 23.20 -4.07 -18.67
C ASP A 18 22.60 -2.73 -19.16
N LYS A 19 21.38 -2.40 -18.75
CA LYS A 19 20.79 -1.07 -18.94
C LYS A 19 21.41 -0.08 -17.95
N GLN A 20 22.63 0.37 -18.20
CA GLN A 20 23.35 1.26 -17.28
C GLN A 20 23.04 2.77 -17.50
N TRP A 21 22.10 3.11 -18.40
CA TRP A 21 21.85 4.49 -18.87
C TRP A 21 20.34 4.81 -18.98
N PHE A 22 19.87 5.88 -18.33
CA PHE A 22 18.45 6.34 -18.32
C PHE A 22 18.37 7.86 -18.45
N ASP A 23 17.68 8.40 -19.46
CA ASP A 23 17.64 9.85 -19.82
C ASP A 23 18.95 10.62 -19.49
N LYS A 24 20.07 10.07 -19.99
CA LYS A 24 21.44 10.62 -19.85
C LYS A 24 22.00 10.63 -18.41
N ALA A 25 21.32 10.03 -17.45
CA ALA A 25 21.90 9.61 -16.17
C ALA A 25 22.57 8.23 -16.30
N THR A 26 23.59 8.01 -15.46
CA THR A 26 24.35 6.75 -15.40
C THR A 26 24.03 6.02 -14.10
N LEU A 27 23.73 4.73 -14.19
CA LEU A 27 23.42 3.87 -13.04
C LEU A 27 24.69 3.20 -12.49
N PHE A 28 24.99 3.46 -11.23
CA PHE A 28 26.06 2.80 -10.48
C PHE A 28 25.48 1.94 -9.36
N ARG A 29 26.06 0.75 -9.14
CA ARG A 29 25.88 0.01 -7.89
C ARG A 29 26.94 0.47 -6.90
N GLN A 30 26.52 0.80 -5.68
CA GLN A 30 27.41 1.24 -4.60
C GLN A 30 27.04 0.55 -3.28
N THR A 31 27.90 0.69 -2.28
CA THR A 31 27.74 0.11 -0.94
C THR A 31 27.98 1.20 0.09
N HIS A 32 27.04 1.38 1.02
CA HIS A 32 27.14 2.40 2.06
C HIS A 32 28.11 1.96 3.17
N LEU A 33 28.55 2.89 4.03
CA LEU A 33 29.57 2.64 5.07
C LEU A 33 29.20 1.54 6.08
N ASN A 34 27.90 1.25 6.24
CA ASN A 34 27.38 0.16 7.07
C ASN A 34 27.22 -1.19 6.32
N GLY A 35 27.62 -1.28 5.05
CA GLY A 35 27.52 -2.48 4.22
C GLY A 35 26.23 -2.63 3.39
N THR A 36 25.24 -1.73 3.53
CA THR A 36 23.99 -1.80 2.74
C THR A 36 24.25 -1.50 1.26
N SER A 37 23.76 -2.35 0.34
CA SER A 37 23.82 -2.06 -1.10
C SER A 37 22.82 -0.95 -1.48
N TYR A 38 23.20 -0.10 -2.43
CA TYR A 38 22.29 0.85 -3.06
C TYR A 38 22.62 1.08 -4.53
N TYR A 39 21.66 1.64 -5.26
CA TYR A 39 21.84 2.15 -6.60
C TYR A 39 21.91 3.67 -6.56
N LEU A 40 22.91 4.22 -7.25
CA LEU A 40 23.12 5.66 -7.46
C LEU A 40 22.90 5.97 -8.94
N LEU A 41 21.88 6.75 -9.25
CA LEU A 41 21.63 7.31 -10.57
C LEU A 41 22.28 8.69 -10.65
N GLN A 42 23.47 8.75 -11.24
CA GLN A 42 24.23 9.98 -11.41
C GLN A 42 23.53 10.86 -12.46
N LEU A 43 22.96 11.98 -12.05
CA LEU A 43 22.19 12.84 -12.92
C LEU A 43 23.09 13.70 -13.83
N PRO A 44 22.65 14.02 -15.06
CA PRO A 44 23.41 14.84 -15.99
C PRO A 44 23.40 16.31 -15.56
N LYS A 45 24.58 16.92 -15.43
CA LYS A 45 24.80 18.33 -15.06
C LYS A 45 24.29 19.30 -16.15
N LYS A 46 22.97 19.43 -16.27
CA LYS A 46 22.29 20.42 -17.13
C LYS A 46 22.59 21.84 -16.63
N LYS A 47 22.51 22.84 -17.52
CA LYS A 47 22.55 24.27 -17.17
C LYS A 47 21.26 24.73 -16.47
N ASN A 48 20.84 24.02 -15.44
CA ASN A 48 19.76 24.47 -14.57
C ASN A 48 20.22 25.76 -13.88
N LYS A 49 19.38 26.81 -13.89
CA LYS A 49 19.66 28.03 -13.13
C LYS A 49 19.40 27.75 -11.65
N PHE A 50 20.45 27.35 -10.94
CA PHE A 50 20.45 27.30 -9.48
C PHE A 50 20.45 28.73 -8.88
N PRO A 51 20.12 28.89 -7.59
CA PRO A 51 20.00 30.18 -6.93
C PRO A 51 21.26 31.04 -7.07
N GLU A 52 21.11 32.37 -7.08
CA GLU A 52 22.26 33.27 -7.26
C GLU A 52 23.29 33.09 -6.15
N GLY A 53 24.48 32.63 -6.54
CA GLY A 53 25.58 32.36 -5.64
C GLY A 53 25.95 30.89 -5.49
N LEU A 54 25.05 29.95 -5.81
CA LEU A 54 25.32 28.51 -5.70
C LEU A 54 25.62 27.86 -7.05
N THR A 55 26.74 27.17 -7.14
CA THR A 55 27.18 26.35 -8.29
C THR A 55 26.96 24.88 -7.97
N LEU A 56 26.15 24.17 -8.76
CA LEU A 56 26.01 22.71 -8.64
C LEU A 56 27.34 22.03 -8.98
N ILE A 57 27.86 21.26 -8.04
CA ILE A 57 29.00 20.36 -8.24
C ILE A 57 28.51 19.05 -8.82
N GLU A 58 27.52 18.42 -8.19
CA GLU A 58 26.92 17.15 -8.62
C GLU A 58 25.54 16.95 -8.02
N HIS A 59 24.76 16.03 -8.60
CA HIS A 59 23.50 15.55 -8.05
C HIS A 59 23.21 14.13 -8.52
N HIS A 60 22.51 13.36 -7.70
CA HIS A 60 22.17 11.97 -7.95
C HIS A 60 20.87 11.56 -7.26
N ILE A 61 20.31 10.42 -7.65
CA ILE A 61 19.21 9.76 -6.92
C ILE A 61 19.78 8.48 -6.30
N SER A 62 19.57 8.28 -5.00
CA SER A 62 20.01 7.09 -4.27
C SER A 62 18.82 6.23 -3.85
N ILE A 63 18.94 4.92 -4.07
CA ILE A 63 17.86 3.93 -3.95
C ILE A 63 18.43 2.72 -3.20
N TYR A 64 18.08 2.57 -1.92
CA TYR A 64 18.71 1.61 -1.01
C TYR A 64 17.97 0.28 -0.92
N GLU A 65 18.71 -0.82 -0.79
CA GLU A 65 18.16 -2.17 -0.55
C GLU A 65 17.40 -2.25 0.77
N GLN A 66 17.93 -1.59 1.80
CA GLN A 66 17.40 -1.56 3.16
C GLN A 66 17.50 -0.12 3.72
N PRO A 67 16.57 0.30 4.59
CA PRO A 67 16.60 1.64 5.16
C PRO A 67 17.78 1.84 6.11
N LEU A 68 18.48 2.97 5.97
CA LEU A 68 19.61 3.35 6.84
C LEU A 68 19.14 4.07 8.11
N SER A 69 18.13 4.92 7.98
CA SER A 69 17.53 5.70 9.06
C SER A 69 16.01 5.51 9.13
N ILE A 70 15.37 6.08 10.15
CA ILE A 70 13.90 6.10 10.28
C ILE A 70 13.26 6.79 9.06
N ILE A 71 13.87 7.84 8.51
CA ILE A 71 13.37 8.52 7.31
C ILE A 71 13.44 7.58 6.10
N ASP A 72 14.51 6.80 5.98
CA ASP A 72 14.65 5.83 4.88
C ASP A 72 13.63 4.67 4.99
N THR A 73 13.09 4.37 6.20
CA THR A 73 11.99 3.36 6.32
C THR A 73 10.70 3.81 5.63
N LEU A 74 10.54 5.11 5.39
CA LEU A 74 9.41 5.70 4.70
C LEU A 74 9.71 5.97 3.21
N SER A 75 10.97 6.23 2.86
CA SER A 75 11.37 6.57 1.48
C SER A 75 11.68 5.36 0.62
N GLU A 76 11.20 5.36 -0.63
CA GLU A 76 11.65 4.40 -1.63
C GLU A 76 12.93 4.90 -2.35
N TYR A 77 13.16 6.22 -2.38
CA TYR A 77 14.39 6.85 -2.87
C TYR A 77 14.61 8.25 -2.29
N HIS A 78 15.82 8.79 -2.42
CA HIS A 78 16.10 10.20 -2.14
C HIS A 78 16.97 10.87 -3.22
N TYR A 79 16.72 12.15 -3.45
CA TYR A 79 17.53 13.03 -4.29
C TYR A 79 18.60 13.72 -3.44
N THR A 80 19.85 13.69 -3.91
CA THR A 80 20.98 14.40 -3.30
C THR A 80 21.57 15.40 -4.29
N ALA A 81 21.92 16.60 -3.83
CA ALA A 81 22.69 17.57 -4.62
C ALA A 81 23.76 18.26 -3.78
N ILE A 82 24.95 18.44 -4.36
CA ILE A 82 26.09 19.12 -3.75
C ILE A 82 26.34 20.44 -4.51
N PHE A 83 26.42 21.53 -3.77
CA PHE A 83 26.64 22.89 -4.26
C PHE A 83 27.91 23.49 -3.65
N LYS A 84 28.49 24.49 -4.33
CA LYS A 84 29.45 25.42 -3.71
C LYS A 84 29.05 26.87 -3.91
N ASP A 85 29.28 27.70 -2.90
CA ASP A 85 29.08 29.15 -3.00
C ASP A 85 30.30 29.87 -3.61
N LYS A 86 30.25 31.21 -3.62
CA LYS A 86 31.37 32.06 -4.08
C LYS A 86 32.57 31.99 -3.12
N GLN A 87 32.36 31.62 -1.87
CA GLN A 87 33.35 31.46 -0.81
C GLN A 87 33.97 30.05 -0.77
N LYS A 88 33.51 29.13 -1.63
CA LYS A 88 33.87 27.71 -1.74
C LYS A 88 33.37 26.82 -0.58
N GLN A 89 32.47 27.32 0.27
CA GLN A 89 31.72 26.49 1.21
C GLN A 89 30.91 25.45 0.43
N THR A 90 30.77 24.23 0.97
CA THR A 90 30.13 23.12 0.26
C THR A 90 28.83 22.75 0.96
N TYR A 91 27.71 22.81 0.25
CA TYR A 91 26.39 22.54 0.79
C TYR A 91 25.81 21.27 0.19
N ARG A 92 25.24 20.40 1.02
CA ARG A 92 24.60 19.15 0.62
C ARG A 92 23.11 19.21 0.92
N LEU A 93 22.30 19.02 -0.12
CA LEU A 93 20.85 18.93 -0.06
C LEU A 93 20.42 17.46 -0.14
N HIS A 94 19.51 17.03 0.73
CA HIS A 94 18.81 15.75 0.65
C HIS A 94 17.28 15.95 0.64
N VAL A 95 16.57 15.27 -0.26
CA VAL A 95 15.10 15.29 -0.36
C VAL A 95 14.57 13.87 -0.52
N TYR A 96 13.71 13.41 0.40
CA TYR A 96 13.27 12.02 0.52
C TYR A 96 11.86 11.82 -0.03
N PHE A 97 11.67 10.74 -0.82
CA PHE A 97 10.43 10.48 -1.56
C PHE A 97 9.90 9.06 -1.35
N ASP A 98 8.58 8.93 -1.32
CA ASP A 98 7.88 7.65 -1.13
C ASP A 98 7.62 6.90 -2.45
N GLN A 99 6.93 5.77 -2.35
CA GLN A 99 6.50 4.93 -3.48
C GLN A 99 5.45 5.58 -4.42
N LEU A 100 4.92 6.75 -4.06
CA LEU A 100 4.02 7.58 -4.84
C LEU A 100 4.71 8.86 -5.34
N ASP A 101 6.05 8.87 -5.29
CA ASP A 101 6.93 9.98 -5.69
C ASP A 101 6.65 11.28 -4.89
N THR A 102 6.06 11.14 -3.69
CA THR A 102 5.67 12.24 -2.78
C THR A 102 6.74 12.50 -1.73
N MET A 103 7.02 13.77 -1.42
CA MET A 103 8.02 14.17 -0.42
C MET A 103 7.58 13.79 1.00
N ILE A 104 8.49 13.16 1.77
CA ILE A 104 8.20 12.63 3.12
C ILE A 104 8.58 13.60 4.24
N SER A 105 9.73 14.28 4.08
CA SER A 105 10.22 15.27 5.02
C SER A 105 10.61 16.55 4.27
N SER A 106 10.59 17.68 4.96
CA SER A 106 11.14 18.94 4.43
C SER A 106 12.56 18.72 3.85
N PRO A 107 12.94 19.41 2.77
CA PRO A 107 14.30 19.31 2.20
C PRO A 107 15.36 19.65 3.25
N HIS A 108 16.35 18.78 3.44
CA HIS A 108 17.42 18.97 4.43
C HIS A 108 18.64 19.56 3.74
N LEU A 109 19.05 20.78 4.14
CA LEU A 109 20.24 21.46 3.61
C LEU A 109 21.30 21.56 4.71
N VAL A 110 22.50 21.09 4.41
CA VAL A 110 23.60 20.94 5.37
C VAL A 110 24.87 21.59 4.82
N LEU A 111 25.62 22.29 5.66
CA LEU A 111 26.98 22.74 5.36
C LEU A 111 28.00 21.66 5.75
N GLU A 112 28.85 21.29 4.80
CA GLU A 112 30.02 20.44 5.04
C GLU A 112 31.14 21.28 5.66
N THR A 113 31.40 21.09 6.94
CA THR A 113 32.54 21.72 7.64
C THR A 113 33.84 20.96 7.39
N SER A 114 34.98 21.58 7.72
CA SER A 114 36.32 20.99 7.57
C SER A 114 36.54 19.70 8.38
N ASN A 115 35.68 19.41 9.37
CA ASN A 115 35.84 18.29 10.30
C ASN A 115 35.01 17.05 9.92
N GLN A 116 34.30 17.09 8.78
CA GLN A 116 33.17 16.19 8.45
C GLN A 116 31.96 16.33 9.40
N GLU A 117 31.95 17.36 10.25
CA GLU A 117 30.79 17.73 11.06
C GLU A 117 29.76 18.45 10.16
N HIS A 118 28.48 18.10 10.36
CA HIS A 118 27.38 18.44 9.44
C HIS A 118 26.45 19.45 10.10
N GLU A 119 26.66 20.75 9.85
CA GLU A 119 25.77 21.79 10.37
C GLU A 119 24.48 21.87 9.55
N SER A 120 23.35 21.51 10.16
CA SER A 120 22.02 21.65 9.57
C SER A 120 21.62 23.12 9.52
N ILE A 121 21.53 23.69 8.32
CA ILE A 121 21.17 25.10 8.12
C ILE A 121 19.68 25.22 7.84
N ALA A 122 19.09 26.33 8.29
CA ALA A 122 17.73 26.70 7.91
C ALA A 122 17.57 26.73 6.38
N VAL A 123 16.78 25.78 5.88
CA VAL A 123 16.45 25.51 4.46
C VAL A 123 16.18 26.78 3.64
N ASN A 124 15.59 27.77 4.30
CA ASN A 124 15.19 29.09 3.81
C ASN A 124 16.30 30.16 3.79
N GLN A 125 17.58 29.84 4.01
CA GLN A 125 18.70 30.79 3.90
C GLN A 125 18.83 31.40 2.48
N PHE A 126 18.55 30.60 1.44
CA PHE A 126 18.79 30.95 0.04
C PHE A 126 17.52 31.35 -0.76
N ASP A 127 16.37 31.44 -0.09
CA ASP A 127 15.03 31.67 -0.69
C ASP A 127 14.71 30.76 -1.90
N VAL A 128 14.67 29.44 -1.67
CA VAL A 128 14.56 28.42 -2.71
C VAL A 128 13.45 27.42 -2.39
N ASP A 129 12.60 27.11 -3.36
CA ASP A 129 11.82 25.87 -3.34
C ASP A 129 12.70 24.69 -3.78
N TRP A 130 13.44 24.15 -2.81
CA TRP A 130 14.31 22.98 -3.03
C TRP A 130 13.55 21.74 -3.50
N LEU A 131 12.24 21.61 -3.17
CA LEU A 131 11.43 20.50 -3.68
C LEU A 131 11.15 20.69 -5.17
N ALA A 132 10.77 21.90 -5.61
CA ALA A 132 10.57 22.18 -7.03
C ALA A 132 11.86 21.91 -7.82
N VAL A 133 13.01 22.31 -7.28
CA VAL A 133 14.34 22.06 -7.88
C VAL A 133 14.66 20.55 -7.97
N SER A 134 14.51 19.79 -6.89
CA SER A 134 14.77 18.34 -6.90
C SER A 134 13.79 17.60 -7.82
N THR A 135 12.50 17.94 -7.74
CA THR A 135 11.43 17.35 -8.56
C THR A 135 11.68 17.60 -10.04
N GLN A 136 12.00 18.83 -10.43
CA GLN A 136 12.34 19.14 -11.82
C GLN A 136 13.58 18.34 -12.29
N ALA A 137 14.62 18.25 -11.44
CA ALA A 137 15.87 17.55 -11.78
C ALA A 137 15.70 16.03 -11.97
N MET A 138 14.84 15.38 -11.19
CA MET A 138 14.63 13.92 -11.22
C MET A 138 13.44 13.46 -12.08
N SER A 139 12.50 14.36 -12.38
CA SER A 139 11.17 14.05 -12.95
C SER A 139 11.17 13.09 -14.12
N SER A 140 12.00 13.31 -15.15
CA SER A 140 12.05 12.47 -16.35
C SER A 140 12.51 11.05 -16.07
N ILE A 141 13.53 10.90 -15.20
CA ILE A 141 14.15 9.61 -14.88
C ILE A 141 13.26 8.78 -13.97
N ILE A 142 12.68 9.38 -12.92
CA ILE A 142 11.68 8.71 -12.09
C ILE A 142 10.46 8.31 -12.95
N THR A 143 9.96 9.22 -13.80
CA THR A 143 8.83 8.90 -14.71
C THR A 143 9.16 7.72 -15.64
N GLN A 144 10.37 7.66 -16.21
CA GLN A 144 10.80 6.53 -17.05
C GLN A 144 10.90 5.23 -16.25
N LEU A 145 11.56 5.24 -15.08
CA LEU A 145 11.71 4.07 -14.22
C LEU A 145 10.34 3.53 -13.77
N ARG A 146 9.42 4.42 -13.36
CA ARG A 146 8.03 4.07 -13.06
C ARG A 146 7.30 3.50 -14.28
N ALA A 147 7.53 4.03 -15.48
CA ALA A 147 6.92 3.50 -16.70
C ALA A 147 7.43 2.08 -17.03
N GLU A 148 8.74 1.84 -16.98
CA GLU A 148 9.32 0.51 -17.20
C GLU A 148 8.90 -0.49 -16.10
N GLN A 149 8.85 -0.07 -14.83
CA GLN A 149 8.35 -0.86 -13.70
C GLN A 149 6.90 -1.29 -13.91
N ASN A 150 6.00 -0.37 -14.26
CA ASN A 150 4.60 -0.67 -14.51
C ASN A 150 4.40 -1.57 -15.75
N ASN A 151 5.18 -1.35 -16.82
CA ASN A 151 5.16 -2.18 -18.01
C ASN A 151 5.63 -3.62 -17.72
N HIS A 152 6.67 -3.79 -16.90
CA HIS A 152 7.11 -5.12 -16.47
C HIS A 152 6.05 -5.80 -15.59
N CYS A 153 5.47 -5.08 -14.61
CA CYS A 153 4.37 -5.61 -13.79
C CYS A 153 3.17 -6.09 -14.66
N ALA A 154 2.81 -5.36 -15.71
CA ALA A 154 1.77 -5.76 -16.65
C ALA A 154 2.16 -7.03 -17.45
N LEU A 155 3.40 -7.14 -17.91
CA LEU A 155 3.93 -8.32 -18.60
C LEU A 155 3.92 -9.57 -17.69
N LEU A 156 4.31 -9.43 -16.41
CA LEU A 156 4.21 -10.52 -15.44
C LEU A 156 2.76 -10.93 -15.21
N LYS A 157 1.84 -9.98 -15.00
CA LYS A 157 0.41 -10.27 -14.84
C LYS A 157 -0.16 -11.04 -16.03
N TYR A 158 0.14 -10.61 -17.26
CA TYR A 158 -0.27 -11.32 -18.48
C TYR A 158 0.28 -12.76 -18.54
N ARG A 159 1.57 -12.97 -18.23
CA ARG A 159 2.18 -14.31 -18.17
C ARG A 159 1.54 -15.17 -17.07
N ILE A 160 1.25 -14.60 -15.90
CA ILE A 160 0.60 -15.29 -14.78
C ILE A 160 -0.83 -15.71 -15.17
N GLU A 161 -1.60 -14.86 -15.85
CA GLU A 161 -2.94 -15.21 -16.36
C GLU A 161 -2.91 -16.31 -17.42
N ALA A 162 -1.88 -16.34 -18.27
CA ALA A 162 -1.67 -17.43 -19.23
C ALA A 162 -1.37 -18.75 -18.51
N LEU A 163 -0.49 -18.74 -17.49
CA LEU A 163 -0.23 -19.90 -16.65
C LEU A 163 -1.46 -20.34 -15.84
N ASP A 164 -2.24 -19.41 -15.26
CA ASP A 164 -3.48 -19.74 -14.52
C ASP A 164 -4.46 -20.55 -15.42
N LYS A 165 -4.60 -20.19 -16.70
CA LYS A 165 -5.40 -20.95 -17.69
C LYS A 165 -4.82 -22.33 -17.99
N VAL A 166 -3.50 -22.45 -18.14
CA VAL A 166 -2.82 -23.74 -18.37
C VAL A 166 -2.90 -24.65 -17.14
N THR A 167 -2.66 -24.13 -15.93
CA THR A 167 -2.78 -24.83 -14.65
C THR A 167 -4.21 -25.38 -14.45
N VAL A 168 -5.24 -24.60 -14.80
CA VAL A 168 -6.64 -25.08 -14.80
C VAL A 168 -6.83 -26.24 -15.77
N ASN A 169 -6.37 -26.14 -17.02
CA ASN A 169 -6.51 -27.22 -18.01
C ASN A 169 -5.74 -28.49 -17.62
N LEU A 170 -4.51 -28.36 -17.13
CA LEU A 170 -3.70 -29.49 -16.66
C LEU A 170 -4.33 -30.19 -15.45
N SER A 171 -5.02 -29.45 -14.57
CA SER A 171 -5.71 -30.03 -13.40
C SER A 171 -6.83 -31.01 -13.77
N ILE A 172 -7.41 -30.92 -14.97
CA ILE A 172 -8.52 -31.79 -15.44
C ILE A 172 -8.13 -33.27 -15.42
N ASN A 173 -6.85 -33.60 -15.59
CA ASN A 173 -6.34 -34.96 -15.43
C ASN A 173 -4.99 -34.95 -14.69
N LEU A 174 -5.02 -34.55 -13.41
CA LEU A 174 -3.80 -34.34 -12.62
C LEU A 174 -2.90 -35.59 -12.50
N GLU A 175 -3.44 -36.81 -12.50
CA GLU A 175 -2.61 -38.03 -12.46
C GLU A 175 -1.73 -38.16 -13.71
N LYS A 176 -2.30 -38.01 -14.92
CA LYS A 176 -1.52 -38.03 -16.17
C LYS A 176 -0.64 -36.79 -16.33
N ASN A 177 -1.10 -35.65 -15.81
CA ASN A 177 -0.45 -34.36 -16.02
C ASN A 177 0.50 -33.93 -14.88
N LYS A 178 0.69 -34.71 -13.79
CA LYS A 178 1.36 -34.28 -12.53
C LYS A 178 2.64 -33.48 -12.77
N LYS A 179 3.55 -34.02 -13.60
CA LYS A 179 4.84 -33.39 -13.90
C LYS A 179 4.70 -32.04 -14.60
N GLN A 180 3.79 -31.93 -15.58
CA GLN A 180 3.52 -30.66 -16.26
C GLN A 180 2.83 -29.69 -15.30
N TYR A 181 1.81 -30.13 -14.56
CA TYR A 181 1.09 -29.30 -13.60
C TYR A 181 2.03 -28.69 -12.54
N LEU A 182 2.89 -29.49 -11.92
CA LEU A 182 3.90 -29.00 -10.96
C LEU A 182 4.89 -28.02 -11.62
N THR A 183 5.31 -28.27 -12.85
CA THR A 183 6.20 -27.36 -13.60
C THR A 183 5.52 -26.01 -13.87
N THR A 184 4.27 -26.01 -14.33
CA THR A 184 3.48 -24.78 -14.55
C THR A 184 3.22 -24.04 -13.23
N LEU A 185 2.97 -24.77 -12.13
CA LEU A 185 2.73 -24.19 -10.81
C LEU A 185 4.00 -23.56 -10.22
N ASP A 186 5.17 -24.20 -10.36
CA ASP A 186 6.48 -23.63 -9.98
C ASP A 186 6.80 -22.36 -10.80
N GLN A 187 6.60 -22.40 -12.12
CA GLN A 187 6.70 -21.21 -12.98
C GLN A 187 5.77 -20.09 -12.50
N GLN A 188 4.53 -20.41 -12.14
CA GLN A 188 3.54 -19.46 -11.65
C GLN A 188 3.96 -18.86 -10.28
N ILE A 189 4.47 -19.68 -9.35
CA ILE A 189 5.03 -19.23 -8.07
C ILE A 189 6.21 -18.28 -8.30
N LYS A 190 7.12 -18.60 -9.24
CA LYS A 190 8.27 -17.77 -9.59
C LYS A 190 7.85 -16.42 -10.15
N LEU A 191 6.96 -16.37 -11.15
CA LEU A 191 6.47 -15.10 -11.72
C LEU A 191 5.70 -14.25 -10.71
N ILE A 192 4.90 -14.84 -9.82
CA ILE A 192 4.20 -14.09 -8.76
C ILE A 192 5.17 -13.59 -7.69
N THR A 193 6.23 -14.36 -7.38
CA THR A 193 7.29 -13.90 -6.44
C THR A 193 8.10 -12.75 -7.04
N GLN A 194 8.40 -12.78 -8.34
CA GLN A 194 9.00 -11.65 -9.06
C GLN A 194 8.07 -10.43 -9.05
N LEU A 195 6.78 -10.61 -9.34
CA LEU A 195 5.79 -9.54 -9.33
C LEU A 195 5.67 -8.91 -7.93
N ASP A 196 5.61 -9.71 -6.87
CA ASP A 196 5.60 -9.19 -5.49
C ASP A 196 6.87 -8.38 -5.21
N ALA A 197 8.05 -8.87 -5.59
CA ALA A 197 9.31 -8.20 -5.33
C ALA A 197 9.41 -6.78 -5.92
N ILE A 198 8.75 -6.51 -7.05
CA ILE A 198 8.84 -5.23 -7.78
C ILE A 198 7.58 -4.35 -7.74
N ASN A 199 6.43 -4.86 -7.25
CA ASN A 199 5.15 -4.15 -7.30
C ASN A 199 4.83 -3.43 -5.98
N SER A 200 4.94 -2.09 -5.98
CA SER A 200 4.61 -1.25 -4.81
C SER A 200 3.09 -1.07 -4.56
N ARG A 201 2.20 -1.69 -5.37
CA ARG A 201 0.74 -1.47 -5.30
C ARG A 201 -0.08 -2.65 -4.76
N GLU A 202 0.46 -3.87 -4.75
CA GLU A 202 -0.29 -5.09 -4.38
C GLU A 202 0.59 -6.07 -3.57
N ASP A 203 0.10 -6.55 -2.43
CA ASP A 203 0.68 -7.67 -1.68
C ASP A 203 0.20 -9.01 -2.28
N MET A 204 1.14 -9.83 -2.75
CA MET A 204 0.87 -11.15 -3.33
C MET A 204 1.31 -12.30 -2.42
N GLN A 205 1.85 -12.04 -1.22
CA GLN A 205 2.39 -13.07 -0.32
C GLN A 205 1.35 -14.14 0.03
N LYS A 206 0.07 -13.77 0.18
CA LYS A 206 -1.03 -14.73 0.38
C LYS A 206 -1.23 -15.66 -0.83
N LYS A 207 -1.16 -15.14 -2.07
CA LYS A 207 -1.24 -15.96 -3.30
C LYS A 207 -0.01 -16.87 -3.45
N ILE A 208 1.18 -16.37 -3.09
CA ILE A 208 2.44 -17.15 -3.09
C ILE A 208 2.36 -18.31 -2.08
N ALA A 209 1.92 -18.05 -0.86
CA ALA A 209 1.78 -19.08 0.18
C ALA A 209 0.77 -20.16 -0.21
N LEU A 210 -0.40 -19.77 -0.75
CA LEU A 210 -1.40 -20.70 -1.27
C LEU A 210 -0.83 -21.61 -2.37
N LEU A 211 -0.16 -21.05 -3.38
CA LEU A 211 0.40 -21.84 -4.48
C LEU A 211 1.54 -22.75 -4.03
N LYS A 212 2.43 -22.30 -3.13
CA LYS A 212 3.47 -23.15 -2.50
C LYS A 212 2.86 -24.31 -1.71
N THR A 213 1.75 -24.08 -1.01
CA THR A 213 1.00 -25.12 -0.29
C THR A 213 0.44 -26.15 -1.25
N ILE A 214 -0.18 -25.72 -2.36
CA ILE A 214 -0.68 -26.62 -3.42
C ILE A 214 0.47 -27.44 -4.03
N TYR A 215 1.62 -26.82 -4.31
CA TYR A 215 2.79 -27.51 -4.85
C TYR A 215 3.26 -28.66 -3.93
N GLN A 216 3.43 -28.37 -2.64
CA GLN A 216 3.91 -29.35 -1.65
C GLN A 216 2.96 -30.54 -1.47
N LYS A 217 1.64 -30.29 -1.43
CA LYS A 217 0.64 -31.37 -1.36
C LYS A 217 0.64 -32.22 -2.65
N VAL A 218 0.62 -31.59 -3.83
CA VAL A 218 0.57 -32.30 -5.12
C VAL A 218 1.82 -33.15 -5.34
N ASP A 219 2.99 -32.68 -4.89
CA ASP A 219 4.21 -33.45 -5.06
C ASP A 219 4.27 -34.68 -4.12
N SER A 220 3.95 -34.49 -2.85
CA SER A 220 4.04 -35.54 -1.82
C SER A 220 3.03 -36.68 -1.98
N GLU A 221 1.79 -36.42 -2.40
CA GLU A 221 0.70 -37.43 -2.37
C GLU A 221 0.85 -38.60 -3.37
N ILE A 222 1.70 -38.49 -4.40
CA ILE A 222 1.79 -39.47 -5.51
C ILE A 222 3.09 -40.31 -5.48
N SER A 223 4.06 -39.95 -4.64
CA SER A 223 5.36 -40.63 -4.58
C SER A 223 5.36 -41.93 -3.75
N SER A 224 4.20 -42.35 -3.23
CA SER A 224 4.03 -43.61 -2.49
C SER A 224 3.49 -44.72 -3.41
N PRO A 225 4.26 -45.79 -3.70
CA PRO A 225 3.80 -46.88 -4.56
C PRO A 225 2.68 -47.67 -3.86
N ARG A 226 1.46 -47.52 -4.38
CA ARG A 226 0.23 -48.12 -3.83
C ARG A 226 0.23 -49.64 -3.98
N ALA A 227 0.88 -50.33 -3.04
CA ALA A 227 1.09 -51.78 -3.05
C ALA A 227 -0.21 -52.54 -3.32
N SER A 228 -0.20 -53.42 -4.33
CA SER A 228 -1.38 -54.12 -4.82
C SER A 228 -1.88 -55.15 -3.80
N ARG A 229 -2.91 -54.76 -3.03
CA ARG A 229 -3.52 -55.58 -1.98
C ARG A 229 -4.27 -56.77 -2.60
N LYS A 230 -3.55 -57.86 -2.88
CA LYS A 230 -4.08 -59.11 -3.44
C LYS A 230 -5.33 -59.56 -2.67
N THR A 231 -6.46 -59.66 -3.38
CA THR A 231 -7.73 -60.18 -2.86
C THR A 231 -7.61 -61.67 -2.57
N LYS A 232 -7.35 -62.03 -1.32
CA LYS A 232 -7.32 -63.44 -0.88
C LYS A 232 -8.74 -63.93 -0.63
N LYS A 233 -9.31 -64.62 -1.63
CA LYS A 233 -10.54 -65.42 -1.53
C LYS A 233 -10.32 -66.63 -0.58
N ILE A 234 -11.41 -67.28 -0.15
CA ILE A 234 -11.60 -68.31 0.91
C ILE A 234 -12.36 -67.64 2.08
N ALA A 235 -13.67 -67.81 2.27
CA ALA A 235 -14.57 -68.99 2.34
C ALA A 235 -14.79 -69.48 3.78
N SER A 236 -16.00 -69.99 4.02
CA SER A 236 -16.71 -70.10 5.31
C SER A 236 -16.53 -71.42 6.04
N SER A 237 -16.51 -71.40 7.39
CA SER A 237 -17.10 -72.45 8.24
C SER A 237 -17.27 -72.07 9.73
N SER A 238 -18.48 -72.30 10.26
CA SER A 238 -18.85 -72.77 11.62
C SER A 238 -18.29 -72.16 12.94
N THR A 239 -19.16 -71.41 13.62
CA THR A 239 -19.74 -71.62 14.99
C THR A 239 -18.95 -72.08 16.24
N GLN A 240 -19.41 -71.58 17.41
CA GLN A 240 -19.27 -72.08 18.81
C GLN A 240 -17.88 -71.95 19.51
N SER A 241 -17.74 -71.83 20.85
CA SER A 241 -18.62 -71.26 21.91
C SER A 241 -17.86 -71.09 23.25
N ALA A 242 -18.31 -70.12 24.07
CA ALA A 242 -18.33 -70.07 25.56
C ALA A 242 -17.10 -70.46 26.45
N THR A 243 -16.64 -69.50 27.27
CA THR A 243 -16.41 -69.50 28.77
C THR A 243 -15.75 -70.72 29.50
N THR A 244 -15.15 -70.63 30.70
CA THR A 244 -15.03 -69.60 31.77
C THR A 244 -13.80 -69.87 32.68
N GLU A 245 -13.44 -68.90 33.56
CA GLU A 245 -12.78 -69.10 34.89
C GLU A 245 -11.38 -69.77 34.97
N ALA A 246 -10.66 -69.79 36.11
CA ALA A 246 -10.41 -68.78 37.17
C ALA A 246 -9.27 -69.28 38.10
N SER A 247 -8.90 -68.48 39.12
CA SER A 247 -8.21 -68.90 40.35
C SER A 247 -6.71 -69.31 40.27
N GLN A 248 -5.89 -69.16 41.32
CA GLN A 248 -5.90 -68.25 42.49
C GLN A 248 -4.55 -68.35 43.26
N LEU A 249 -4.23 -67.35 44.11
CA LEU A 249 -3.36 -67.44 45.30
C LEU A 249 -1.85 -67.75 45.04
N THR A 250 -0.88 -67.52 45.95
CA THR A 250 -0.86 -67.00 47.35
C THR A 250 0.51 -66.32 47.62
N ASN A 251 0.57 -65.29 48.48
CA ASN A 251 1.59 -64.97 49.53
C ASN A 251 3.12 -65.04 49.21
N ALA A 252 4.07 -64.33 49.84
CA ALA A 252 4.17 -63.27 50.86
C ALA A 252 5.68 -62.89 50.96
N ASP A 253 6.20 -62.10 51.91
CA ASP A 253 6.07 -60.63 52.18
C ASP A 253 7.35 -60.24 52.99
N VAL A 254 7.67 -59.05 53.51
CA VAL A 254 6.96 -57.79 53.76
C VAL A 254 7.94 -56.59 53.73
N ALA A 255 7.46 -55.37 53.47
CA ALA A 255 8.12 -54.06 53.75
C ALA A 255 9.47 -53.74 53.01
N ASN A 256 9.84 -52.50 52.64
CA ASN A 256 9.27 -51.13 52.67
C ASN A 256 10.21 -50.25 51.80
N VAL A 257 9.96 -49.01 51.34
CA VAL A 257 8.82 -48.06 51.19
C VAL A 257 9.31 -46.95 50.21
N ARG A 258 8.54 -46.28 49.36
CA ARG A 258 7.23 -46.51 48.70
C ARG A 258 7.12 -45.50 47.52
N LYS A 259 6.63 -45.96 46.34
CA LYS A 259 5.89 -45.17 45.31
C LYS A 259 6.65 -44.01 44.58
N THR A 260 6.44 -43.71 43.30
CA THR A 260 5.39 -44.17 42.34
C THR A 260 5.88 -44.15 40.88
N ALA A 261 5.14 -44.84 40.00
CA ALA A 261 5.17 -44.71 38.53
C ALA A 261 6.44 -45.15 37.78
N SER A 262 6.67 -46.46 37.70
CA SER A 262 7.56 -47.04 36.68
C SER A 262 6.91 -47.06 35.28
N SER A 263 7.76 -47.06 34.27
CA SER A 263 7.45 -47.03 32.85
C SER A 263 6.45 -48.09 32.36
N LYS A 264 5.60 -47.70 31.41
CA LYS A 264 5.09 -48.62 30.37
C LYS A 264 5.06 -47.91 29.02
N LYS A 265 5.55 -48.59 27.98
CA LYS A 265 5.56 -48.10 26.60
C LYS A 265 4.12 -47.86 26.16
N SER A 266 3.71 -46.61 26.02
CA SER A 266 2.42 -46.28 25.43
C SER A 266 2.39 -46.81 24.00
N LYS A 267 1.36 -47.59 23.66
CA LYS A 267 1.06 -47.89 22.26
C LYS A 267 0.62 -46.58 21.64
N TYR A 268 1.45 -46.00 20.77
CA TYR A 268 1.04 -44.89 19.93
C TYR A 268 0.05 -45.46 18.90
N SER A 269 -1.23 -45.49 19.26
CA SER A 269 -2.31 -45.85 18.33
C SER A 269 -2.20 -44.92 17.12
N PRO A 270 -2.23 -45.44 15.88
CA PRO A 270 -2.31 -44.57 14.71
C PRO A 270 -3.61 -43.78 14.82
N MET A 271 -3.50 -42.46 15.00
CA MET A 271 -4.67 -41.60 15.11
C MET A 271 -5.30 -41.51 13.71
N ASN A 272 -6.54 -41.99 13.59
CA ASN A 272 -7.18 -42.23 12.30
C ASN A 272 -7.36 -40.94 11.47
N ASP A 273 -6.51 -40.70 10.48
CA ASP A 273 -6.69 -39.61 9.50
C ASP A 273 -8.01 -39.75 8.71
N THR A 274 -8.56 -40.97 8.60
CA THR A 274 -9.89 -41.24 8.04
C THR A 274 -11.02 -40.47 8.74
N VAL A 275 -10.86 -40.04 9.99
CA VAL A 275 -11.88 -39.28 10.73
C VAL A 275 -12.05 -37.85 10.19
N LYS A 276 -11.05 -37.27 9.52
CA LYS A 276 -11.23 -36.01 8.78
C LYS A 276 -11.90 -36.22 7.43
N GLU A 277 -11.87 -37.44 6.90
CA GLU A 277 -12.10 -37.70 5.49
C GLU A 277 -13.58 -37.62 5.07
N GLU A 278 -14.50 -38.02 5.95
CA GLU A 278 -15.95 -37.92 5.73
C GLU A 278 -16.50 -36.48 5.83
N SER A 279 -15.76 -35.56 6.46
CA SER A 279 -16.25 -34.21 6.76
C SER A 279 -16.27 -33.24 5.56
N LEU A 280 -15.52 -33.56 4.50
CA LEU A 280 -15.23 -32.62 3.40
C LEU A 280 -16.34 -32.53 2.36
N THR A 281 -16.84 -33.67 1.87
CA THR A 281 -17.94 -33.71 0.89
C THR A 281 -19.22 -33.02 1.40
N PRO A 282 -19.74 -33.29 2.62
CA PRO A 282 -20.93 -32.59 3.11
C PRO A 282 -20.68 -31.09 3.35
N ARG A 283 -19.45 -30.66 3.68
CA ARG A 283 -19.10 -29.23 3.73
C ARG A 283 -19.15 -28.56 2.36
N ILE A 284 -18.61 -29.21 1.32
CA ILE A 284 -18.65 -28.69 -0.07
C ILE A 284 -20.10 -28.66 -0.59
N ASN A 285 -20.90 -29.69 -0.32
CA ASN A 285 -22.32 -29.69 -0.68
C ASN A 285 -23.07 -28.55 0.02
N LYS A 286 -22.88 -28.37 1.34
CA LYS A 286 -23.48 -27.26 2.11
C LYS A 286 -23.08 -25.87 1.59
N LEU A 287 -21.85 -25.70 1.08
CA LEU A 287 -21.46 -24.48 0.36
C LEU A 287 -22.20 -24.34 -0.97
N SER A 288 -22.40 -25.42 -1.71
CA SER A 288 -23.17 -25.43 -2.96
C SER A 288 -24.63 -25.06 -2.75
N ASP A 289 -25.24 -25.56 -1.67
CA ASP A 289 -26.63 -25.26 -1.31
C ASP A 289 -26.79 -23.77 -0.92
N LYS A 290 -25.89 -23.26 -0.06
CA LYS A 290 -25.81 -21.83 0.25
C LYS A 290 -25.57 -20.96 -1.00
N LEU A 291 -24.72 -21.41 -1.94
CA LEU A 291 -24.42 -20.68 -3.18
C LEU A 291 -25.67 -20.50 -4.05
N LEU A 292 -26.53 -21.52 -4.12
CA LEU A 292 -27.82 -21.44 -4.80
C LEU A 292 -28.77 -20.47 -4.08
N GLN A 293 -28.78 -20.50 -2.74
CA GLN A 293 -29.62 -19.62 -1.90
C GLN A 293 -29.29 -18.12 -2.03
N ILE A 294 -28.06 -17.73 -2.43
CA ILE A 294 -27.77 -16.29 -2.71
C ILE A 294 -28.69 -15.71 -3.79
N GLY A 295 -29.19 -16.55 -4.71
CA GLY A 295 -30.17 -16.16 -5.72
C GLY A 295 -31.53 -15.77 -5.14
N THR A 296 -31.94 -16.39 -4.03
CA THR A 296 -33.26 -16.21 -3.41
C THR A 296 -33.28 -15.22 -2.25
N ILE A 297 -32.14 -14.89 -1.64
CA ILE A 297 -32.07 -13.85 -0.59
C ILE A 297 -32.40 -12.48 -1.20
N THR A 298 -33.45 -11.86 -0.66
CA THR A 298 -33.95 -10.52 -1.05
C THR A 298 -33.38 -9.40 -0.19
N ASP A 299 -33.08 -9.64 1.09
CA ASP A 299 -32.44 -8.63 1.93
C ASP A 299 -30.97 -8.42 1.52
N GLU A 300 -30.53 -7.16 1.50
CA GLU A 300 -29.19 -6.83 1.01
C GLU A 300 -28.10 -6.98 2.08
N SER A 301 -28.44 -6.96 3.38
CA SER A 301 -27.50 -7.15 4.48
C SER A 301 -27.22 -8.64 4.69
N GLU A 302 -28.27 -9.47 4.79
CA GLU A 302 -28.17 -10.93 4.84
C GLU A 302 -27.37 -11.46 3.64
N LYS A 303 -27.68 -10.98 2.44
CA LYS A 303 -26.96 -11.35 1.20
C LYS A 303 -25.49 -10.95 1.23
N THR A 304 -25.16 -9.81 1.82
CA THR A 304 -23.77 -9.36 2.02
C THR A 304 -23.03 -10.31 2.96
N ALA A 305 -23.59 -10.60 4.13
CA ALA A 305 -23.02 -11.50 5.11
C ALA A 305 -22.83 -12.93 4.55
N VAL A 306 -23.81 -13.46 3.81
CA VAL A 306 -23.71 -14.78 3.17
C VAL A 306 -22.64 -14.82 2.07
N ILE A 307 -22.48 -13.75 1.28
CA ILE A 307 -21.41 -13.67 0.27
C ILE A 307 -20.02 -13.63 0.94
N GLN A 308 -19.87 -12.86 2.03
CA GLN A 308 -18.62 -12.81 2.80
C GLN A 308 -18.30 -14.16 3.46
N ASP A 309 -19.28 -14.76 4.14
CA ASP A 309 -19.17 -16.08 4.79
C ASP A 309 -18.81 -17.20 3.80
N LEU A 310 -19.40 -17.19 2.60
CA LEU A 310 -19.05 -18.12 1.54
C LEU A 310 -17.63 -17.89 1.00
N PHE A 311 -17.22 -16.64 0.76
CA PHE A 311 -15.87 -16.34 0.28
C PHE A 311 -14.80 -16.77 1.30
N GLN A 312 -15.06 -16.52 2.59
CA GLN A 312 -14.27 -16.97 3.73
C GLN A 312 -14.18 -18.51 3.77
N GLN A 313 -15.32 -19.22 3.84
CA GLN A 313 -15.35 -20.68 3.97
C GLN A 313 -14.79 -21.41 2.73
N ILE A 314 -14.97 -20.87 1.52
CA ILE A 314 -14.33 -21.42 0.30
C ILE A 314 -12.81 -21.27 0.40
N SER A 315 -12.31 -20.10 0.80
CA SER A 315 -10.87 -19.86 0.97
C SER A 315 -10.26 -20.79 2.03
N GLU A 316 -10.92 -20.96 3.17
CA GLU A 316 -10.50 -21.90 4.23
C GLU A 316 -10.51 -23.36 3.73
N LEU A 317 -11.53 -23.78 2.98
CA LEU A 317 -11.60 -25.13 2.44
C LEU A 317 -10.58 -25.38 1.32
N GLN A 318 -10.21 -24.37 0.52
CA GLN A 318 -9.10 -24.48 -0.43
C GLN A 318 -7.75 -24.71 0.28
N LEU A 319 -7.54 -24.13 1.47
CA LEU A 319 -6.35 -24.40 2.29
C LEU A 319 -6.35 -25.82 2.89
N ILE A 320 -7.53 -26.33 3.28
CA ILE A 320 -7.67 -27.63 3.95
C ILE A 320 -7.59 -28.79 2.95
N VAL A 321 -8.28 -28.72 1.80
CA VAL A 321 -8.41 -29.83 0.84
C VAL A 321 -7.06 -30.38 0.37
N SER A 322 -6.94 -31.71 0.37
CA SER A 322 -5.82 -32.46 -0.20
C SER A 322 -5.91 -32.54 -1.72
N SER A 323 -4.78 -32.43 -2.41
CA SER A 323 -4.70 -32.42 -3.89
C SER A 323 -5.15 -33.72 -4.56
N SER A 324 -5.10 -34.85 -3.84
CA SER A 324 -5.73 -36.12 -4.22
C SER A 324 -7.23 -35.99 -4.57
N LYS A 325 -7.92 -34.94 -4.10
CA LYS A 325 -9.34 -34.68 -4.39
C LYS A 325 -9.51 -33.55 -5.42
N VAL A 326 -8.93 -33.76 -6.60
CA VAL A 326 -8.96 -32.86 -7.78
C VAL A 326 -10.36 -32.26 -8.04
N ASN A 327 -11.40 -33.10 -8.04
CA ASN A 327 -12.78 -32.66 -8.28
C ASN A 327 -13.27 -31.66 -7.23
N SER A 328 -12.87 -31.82 -5.95
CA SER A 328 -13.18 -30.89 -4.87
C SER A 328 -12.47 -29.54 -5.06
N ILE A 329 -11.22 -29.54 -5.54
CA ILE A 329 -10.49 -28.29 -5.87
C ILE A 329 -11.14 -27.59 -7.07
N GLN A 330 -11.51 -28.33 -8.12
CA GLN A 330 -12.21 -27.76 -9.28
C GLN A 330 -13.58 -27.18 -8.89
N MET A 331 -14.32 -27.87 -8.01
CA MET A 331 -15.61 -27.42 -7.49
C MET A 331 -15.45 -26.16 -6.64
N LEU A 332 -14.49 -26.12 -5.71
CA LEU A 332 -14.20 -24.94 -4.89
C LEU A 332 -13.72 -23.73 -5.72
N LYS A 333 -12.93 -23.92 -6.78
CA LYS A 333 -12.57 -22.82 -7.70
C LYS A 333 -13.76 -22.33 -8.54
N LYS A 334 -14.67 -23.22 -8.95
CA LYS A 334 -15.93 -22.82 -9.61
C LYS A 334 -16.85 -22.06 -8.65
N MET A 335 -16.94 -22.49 -7.39
CA MET A 335 -17.67 -21.78 -6.34
C MET A 335 -17.05 -20.39 -6.09
N GLU A 336 -15.73 -20.29 -5.92
CA GLU A 336 -14.99 -19.03 -5.76
C GLU A 336 -15.30 -18.04 -6.90
N GLN A 337 -15.14 -18.47 -8.16
CA GLN A 337 -15.48 -17.66 -9.34
C GLN A 337 -16.95 -17.22 -9.34
N THR A 338 -17.86 -18.06 -8.86
CA THR A 338 -19.30 -17.75 -8.77
C THR A 338 -19.58 -16.75 -7.66
N VAL A 339 -18.98 -16.90 -6.47
CA VAL A 339 -19.07 -15.95 -5.36
C VAL A 339 -18.45 -14.60 -5.73
N ILE A 340 -17.32 -14.57 -6.44
CA ILE A 340 -16.74 -13.33 -6.98
C ILE A 340 -17.70 -12.67 -7.99
N SER A 341 -18.33 -13.44 -8.88
CA SER A 341 -19.27 -12.91 -9.88
C SER A 341 -20.55 -12.35 -9.25
N VAL A 342 -21.16 -13.08 -8.31
CA VAL A 342 -22.36 -12.66 -7.57
C VAL A 342 -22.02 -11.51 -6.62
N GLY A 343 -20.91 -11.59 -5.90
CA GLY A 343 -20.40 -10.56 -5.00
C GLY A 343 -20.03 -9.26 -5.72
N ARG A 344 -19.44 -9.31 -6.92
CA ARG A 344 -19.23 -8.12 -7.77
C ARG A 344 -20.57 -7.47 -8.13
N LYS A 345 -21.55 -8.25 -8.59
CA LYS A 345 -22.90 -7.72 -8.93
C LYS A 345 -23.61 -7.13 -7.70
N HIS A 346 -23.53 -7.78 -6.55
CA HIS A 346 -24.13 -7.31 -5.30
C HIS A 346 -23.45 -6.03 -4.81
N LEU A 347 -22.11 -6.01 -4.76
CA LEU A 347 -21.34 -4.80 -4.44
C LEU A 347 -21.68 -3.64 -5.37
N HIS A 348 -21.79 -3.88 -6.69
CA HIS A 348 -22.20 -2.84 -7.64
C HIS A 348 -23.62 -2.31 -7.34
N SER A 349 -24.57 -3.18 -6.98
CA SER A 349 -25.91 -2.77 -6.51
C SER A 349 -25.84 -1.89 -5.27
N LEU A 350 -25.11 -2.32 -4.23
CA LEU A 350 -24.93 -1.57 -2.98
C LEU A 350 -24.33 -0.18 -3.25
N LEU A 351 -23.28 -0.11 -4.06
CA LEU A 351 -22.59 1.13 -4.41
C LEU A 351 -23.50 2.12 -5.16
N PHE A 352 -24.28 1.68 -6.14
CA PHE A 352 -25.23 2.58 -6.83
C PHE A 352 -26.48 2.93 -5.99
N LYS A 353 -26.75 2.17 -4.91
CA LYS A 353 -27.74 2.51 -3.88
C LYS A 353 -27.17 3.37 -2.73
N ASN A 354 -25.88 3.73 -2.78
CA ASN A 354 -25.15 4.42 -1.71
C ASN A 354 -25.13 3.65 -0.36
N LYS A 355 -25.28 2.32 -0.40
CA LYS A 355 -25.22 1.40 0.75
C LYS A 355 -23.79 1.04 1.08
N PHE A 356 -23.08 2.01 1.65
CA PHE A 356 -21.63 1.93 1.83
C PHE A 356 -21.21 1.03 3.00
N ASP A 357 -21.99 0.96 4.07
CA ASP A 357 -21.64 0.15 5.25
C ASP A 357 -21.76 -1.35 4.98
N GLU A 358 -22.74 -1.78 4.20
CA GLU A 358 -22.78 -3.13 3.63
C GLU A 358 -21.65 -3.34 2.62
N ALA A 359 -21.33 -2.34 1.78
CA ALA A 359 -20.26 -2.46 0.79
C ALA A 359 -18.87 -2.69 1.41
N VAL A 360 -18.55 -2.10 2.58
CA VAL A 360 -17.28 -2.32 3.29
C VAL A 360 -17.07 -3.78 3.70
N GLN A 361 -18.15 -4.52 4.00
CA GLN A 361 -18.08 -5.93 4.40
C GLN A 361 -17.56 -6.82 3.25
N LEU A 362 -17.75 -6.39 2.00
CA LEU A 362 -17.23 -7.04 0.79
C LEU A 362 -15.81 -6.58 0.42
N SER A 363 -15.08 -5.92 1.33
CA SER A 363 -13.69 -5.47 1.11
C SER A 363 -12.71 -6.54 0.61
N PRO A 364 -12.81 -7.85 0.95
CA PRO A 364 -11.97 -8.89 0.33
C PRO A 364 -12.12 -9.00 -1.19
N LEU A 365 -13.26 -8.56 -1.75
CA LEU A 365 -13.54 -8.59 -3.18
C LEU A 365 -13.08 -7.32 -3.92
N PHE A 366 -12.70 -6.24 -3.22
CA PHE A 366 -12.46 -4.92 -3.84
C PHE A 366 -11.41 -4.93 -4.95
N SER A 367 -10.33 -5.71 -4.78
CA SER A 367 -9.26 -5.87 -5.79
C SER A 367 -9.75 -6.45 -7.12
N VAL A 368 -10.85 -7.21 -7.11
CA VAL A 368 -11.45 -7.84 -8.30
C VAL A 368 -12.77 -7.17 -8.71
N ALA A 369 -13.46 -6.49 -7.79
CA ALA A 369 -14.79 -5.94 -8.01
C ALA A 369 -14.82 -4.42 -8.27
N LEU A 370 -13.85 -3.65 -7.74
CA LEU A 370 -13.73 -2.21 -7.98
C LEU A 370 -12.79 -1.96 -9.17
N ASP A 371 -13.35 -1.86 -10.37
CA ASP A 371 -12.61 -1.56 -11.58
C ASP A 371 -12.61 -0.06 -11.91
N ASP A 372 -12.03 0.28 -13.05
CA ASP A 372 -11.94 1.65 -13.55
C ASP A 372 -13.23 2.08 -14.28
N THR A 373 -14.10 1.12 -14.62
CA THR A 373 -15.45 1.34 -15.15
C THR A 373 -16.36 1.97 -14.09
N ILE A 374 -16.29 1.53 -12.83
CA ILE A 374 -17.05 2.18 -11.73
C ILE A 374 -16.57 3.61 -11.52
N LEU A 375 -15.25 3.85 -11.43
CA LEU A 375 -14.73 5.21 -11.23
C LEU A 375 -15.15 6.13 -12.39
N LYS A 376 -15.04 5.66 -13.64
CA LYS A 376 -15.53 6.39 -14.81
C LYS A 376 -17.02 6.73 -14.70
N LYS A 377 -17.87 5.75 -14.36
CA LYS A 377 -19.32 5.96 -14.21
C LYS A 377 -19.63 6.94 -13.09
N THR A 378 -18.96 6.82 -11.95
CA THR A 378 -19.09 7.69 -10.77
C THR A 378 -18.80 9.15 -11.10
N LEU A 379 -17.74 9.40 -11.90
CA LEU A 379 -17.40 10.73 -12.39
C LEU A 379 -18.45 11.26 -13.39
N ILE A 380 -18.96 10.43 -14.30
CA ILE A 380 -20.00 10.83 -15.27
C ILE A 380 -21.34 11.17 -14.58
N GLU A 381 -21.69 10.43 -13.53
CA GLU A 381 -22.91 10.66 -12.73
C GLU A 381 -22.74 11.78 -11.68
N LEU A 382 -21.50 12.29 -11.51
CA LEU A 382 -21.08 13.22 -10.47
C LEU A 382 -21.53 12.77 -9.07
N ASN A 383 -21.43 11.47 -8.78
CA ASN A 383 -21.77 10.92 -7.46
C ASN A 383 -20.60 11.08 -6.50
N ALA A 384 -20.58 12.22 -5.81
CA ALA A 384 -19.62 12.58 -4.78
C ALA A 384 -19.45 11.49 -3.70
N ASN A 385 -20.55 10.96 -3.14
CA ASN A 385 -20.47 9.98 -2.05
C ASN A 385 -19.79 8.68 -2.49
N LEU A 386 -20.15 8.18 -3.67
CA LEU A 386 -19.50 7.01 -4.27
C LEU A 386 -18.04 7.29 -4.64
N LEU A 387 -17.71 8.51 -5.10
CA LEU A 387 -16.33 8.89 -5.37
C LEU A 387 -15.47 8.83 -4.10
N ASN A 388 -15.94 9.42 -3.00
CA ASN A 388 -15.22 9.37 -1.72
C ASN A 388 -15.04 7.92 -1.22
N PHE A 389 -16.08 7.09 -1.36
CA PHE A 389 -15.98 5.66 -1.03
C PHE A 389 -14.90 4.96 -1.86
N LEU A 390 -14.90 5.15 -3.19
CA LEU A 390 -13.95 4.49 -4.09
C LEU A 390 -12.50 4.88 -3.79
N LEU A 391 -12.23 6.17 -3.57
CA LEU A 391 -10.88 6.67 -3.28
C LEU A 391 -10.38 6.25 -1.88
N LYS A 392 -11.27 6.20 -0.89
CA LYS A 392 -10.96 5.70 0.46
C LYS A 392 -10.63 4.20 0.48
N ASN A 393 -11.27 3.40 -0.38
CA ASN A 393 -11.20 1.93 -0.34
C ASN A 393 -10.31 1.28 -1.43
N LYS A 394 -9.95 1.98 -2.50
CA LYS A 394 -9.00 1.52 -3.53
C LYS A 394 -8.07 2.66 -3.95
N LYS A 395 -6.76 2.37 -4.02
CA LYS A 395 -5.77 3.27 -4.59
C LYS A 395 -5.95 3.36 -6.12
N TYR A 396 -6.56 4.44 -6.59
CA TYR A 396 -6.67 4.77 -8.01
C TYR A 396 -5.53 5.73 -8.44
N ASP A 397 -5.02 5.55 -9.66
CA ASP A 397 -4.01 6.44 -10.25
C ASP A 397 -4.70 7.62 -10.94
N LEU A 398 -5.17 8.59 -10.14
CA LEU A 398 -5.94 9.76 -10.62
C LEU A 398 -5.18 10.57 -11.67
N GLU A 399 -3.85 10.52 -11.62
CA GLU A 399 -2.96 11.22 -12.53
C GLU A 399 -2.92 10.60 -13.93
N LYS A 400 -3.00 9.27 -14.02
CA LYS A 400 -3.00 8.55 -15.31
C LYS A 400 -4.41 8.17 -15.78
N PHE A 401 -5.44 8.51 -15.00
CA PHE A 401 -6.83 8.20 -15.33
C PHE A 401 -7.36 9.04 -16.51
N LYS A 402 -7.28 8.47 -17.70
CA LYS A 402 -7.85 9.04 -18.95
C LYS A 402 -9.14 8.32 -19.33
N PHE A 403 -10.17 9.08 -19.74
CA PHE A 403 -11.47 8.50 -20.08
C PHE A 403 -12.21 9.28 -21.17
N LYS A 404 -13.14 8.59 -21.84
CA LYS A 404 -13.93 9.10 -22.97
C LYS A 404 -15.41 9.19 -22.62
N VAL A 405 -16.01 10.38 -22.78
CA VAL A 405 -17.42 10.71 -22.47
C VAL A 405 -18.03 11.41 -23.69
N HIS A 406 -19.19 10.95 -24.16
CA HIS A 406 -19.89 11.50 -25.35
C HIS A 406 -18.95 11.83 -26.53
N ASN A 407 -18.15 10.84 -26.91
CA ASN A 407 -17.06 10.91 -27.89
C ASN A 407 -15.86 11.84 -27.62
N LYS A 408 -15.91 12.76 -26.65
CA LYS A 408 -14.74 13.55 -26.22
C LYS A 408 -13.84 12.75 -25.29
N SER A 409 -12.52 12.85 -25.50
CA SER A 409 -11.50 12.24 -24.62
C SER A 409 -11.00 13.29 -23.62
N TYR A 410 -10.68 12.85 -22.40
CA TYR A 410 -10.19 13.69 -21.32
C TYR A 410 -8.89 13.10 -20.76
N ASP A 411 -7.83 13.90 -20.78
CA ASP A 411 -6.49 13.54 -20.29
C ASP A 411 -6.32 13.69 -18.77
N SER A 412 -7.33 14.22 -18.07
CA SER A 412 -7.40 14.25 -16.61
C SER A 412 -8.85 14.38 -16.13
N ILE A 413 -9.09 14.01 -14.86
CA ILE A 413 -10.38 14.22 -14.18
C ILE A 413 -10.66 15.73 -14.03
N LEU A 414 -9.64 16.55 -13.74
CA LEU A 414 -9.76 18.00 -13.66
C LEU A 414 -10.25 18.63 -14.97
N ALA A 415 -9.69 18.20 -16.11
CA ALA A 415 -10.10 18.67 -17.43
C ALA A 415 -11.54 18.27 -17.82
N TYR A 416 -12.09 17.23 -17.19
CA TYR A 416 -13.51 16.86 -17.30
C TYR A 416 -14.40 17.75 -16.42
N LEU A 417 -14.07 17.91 -15.14
CA LEU A 417 -14.87 18.73 -14.21
C LEU A 417 -14.95 20.20 -14.61
N LEU A 418 -13.91 20.74 -15.25
CA LEU A 418 -13.89 22.09 -15.86
C LEU A 418 -14.84 22.25 -17.07
N GLN A 419 -15.45 21.17 -17.55
CA GLN A 419 -16.41 21.15 -18.65
C GLN A 419 -17.78 20.58 -18.23
N CYS A 420 -17.95 20.27 -16.94
CA CYS A 420 -19.24 19.95 -16.36
C CYS A 420 -20.04 21.23 -16.14
N ASP A 421 -21.37 21.09 -16.09
CA ASP A 421 -22.24 22.17 -15.66
C ASP A 421 -22.06 22.44 -14.14
N PHE A 422 -22.01 23.71 -13.77
CA PHE A 422 -21.94 24.17 -12.38
C PHE A 422 -23.32 24.56 -11.81
N SER A 423 -24.39 24.50 -12.60
CA SER A 423 -25.78 24.70 -12.15
C SER A 423 -26.26 23.65 -11.13
N SER A 424 -25.42 22.64 -10.82
CA SER A 424 -25.59 21.77 -9.66
C SER A 424 -24.29 21.63 -8.87
N SER A 425 -24.37 21.69 -7.55
CA SER A 425 -23.22 21.54 -6.63
C SER A 425 -22.64 20.12 -6.58
N LYS A 426 -23.05 19.21 -7.48
CA LYS A 426 -22.43 17.88 -7.63
C LYS A 426 -20.98 17.98 -8.15
N THR A 427 -20.74 18.87 -9.11
CA THR A 427 -19.41 19.14 -9.69
C THR A 427 -18.46 19.67 -8.60
N GLU A 428 -18.95 20.62 -7.81
CA GLU A 428 -18.30 21.17 -6.61
C GLU A 428 -17.95 20.09 -5.56
N GLN A 429 -18.92 19.25 -5.18
CA GLN A 429 -18.70 18.19 -4.19
C GLN A 429 -17.66 17.16 -4.69
N CYS A 430 -17.73 16.76 -5.96
CA CYS A 430 -16.74 15.86 -6.57
C CYS A 430 -15.33 16.48 -6.57
N PHE A 431 -15.22 17.78 -6.91
CA PHE A 431 -13.95 18.50 -6.89
C PHE A 431 -13.36 18.57 -5.47
N ASN A 432 -14.16 18.92 -4.45
CA ASN A 432 -13.72 18.97 -3.05
C ASN A 432 -13.16 17.62 -2.56
N ILE A 433 -13.80 16.53 -2.95
CA ILE A 433 -13.36 15.16 -2.62
C ILE A 433 -12.03 14.84 -3.30
N LEU A 434 -11.83 15.22 -4.56
CA LEU A 434 -10.56 15.02 -5.27
C LEU A 434 -9.42 15.85 -4.65
N LEU A 435 -9.70 17.06 -4.16
CA LEU A 435 -8.74 17.84 -3.35
C LEU A 435 -8.40 17.12 -2.03
N THR A 436 -9.41 16.58 -1.33
CA THR A 436 -9.22 15.84 -0.07
C THR A 436 -8.37 14.58 -0.27
N HIS A 437 -8.53 13.90 -1.41
CA HIS A 437 -7.71 12.75 -1.83
C HIS A 437 -6.44 13.15 -2.62
N LYS A 438 -5.97 14.40 -2.49
CA LYS A 438 -4.69 14.93 -3.01
C LYS A 438 -4.46 14.72 -4.52
N MET A 439 -5.51 14.84 -5.35
CA MET A 439 -5.37 14.89 -6.83
C MET A 439 -4.49 16.07 -7.26
N SER A 440 -3.60 15.88 -8.25
CA SER A 440 -2.70 16.95 -8.68
C SER A 440 -3.42 18.09 -9.38
N LEU A 441 -2.99 19.29 -9.00
CA LEU A 441 -3.44 20.57 -9.53
C LEU A 441 -2.50 21.13 -10.60
N LEU A 442 -1.31 20.54 -10.75
CA LEU A 442 -0.18 21.07 -11.52
C LEU A 442 -0.20 20.53 -12.96
N ARG A 443 -1.29 20.81 -13.68
CA ARG A 443 -1.56 20.27 -15.02
C ARG A 443 -1.81 21.36 -16.04
N ASN A 444 -1.35 21.13 -17.27
CA ASN A 444 -1.61 22.00 -18.41
C ASN A 444 -2.77 21.48 -19.28
N ASP A 445 -3.38 22.38 -20.05
CA ASP A 445 -4.22 22.07 -21.21
C ASP A 445 -3.36 21.75 -22.46
N SER A 446 -4.02 21.54 -23.61
CA SER A 446 -3.37 21.26 -24.90
C SER A 446 -2.60 22.45 -25.51
N VAL A 447 -2.71 23.64 -24.93
CA VAL A 447 -2.03 24.89 -25.36
C VAL A 447 -0.86 25.24 -24.41
N GLY A 448 -0.72 24.53 -23.28
CA GLY A 448 0.31 24.77 -22.27
C GLY A 448 -0.11 25.73 -21.15
N LEU A 449 -1.41 26.06 -21.04
CA LEU A 449 -1.96 26.86 -19.95
C LEU A 449 -2.27 25.97 -18.74
N PRO A 450 -2.01 26.42 -17.49
CA PRO A 450 -2.49 25.71 -16.31
C PRO A 450 -4.01 25.50 -16.33
N LEU A 451 -4.48 24.26 -16.11
CA LEU A 451 -5.91 23.94 -16.07
C LEU A 451 -6.68 24.69 -14.97
N LEU A 452 -6.00 25.09 -13.90
CA LEU A 452 -6.60 25.92 -12.84
C LEU A 452 -6.70 27.40 -13.19
N LEU A 453 -6.12 27.87 -14.30
CA LEU A 453 -6.12 29.30 -14.67
C LEU A 453 -7.54 29.91 -14.68
N PRO A 454 -8.59 29.27 -15.23
CA PRO A 454 -9.96 29.79 -15.19
C PRO A 454 -10.58 29.86 -13.78
N ILE A 455 -10.15 28.98 -12.86
CA ILE A 455 -10.62 28.98 -11.46
C ILE A 455 -9.95 30.09 -10.65
N ILE A 456 -8.70 30.43 -10.97
CA ILE A 456 -7.88 31.37 -10.19
C ILE A 456 -7.99 32.80 -10.75
N GLU A 457 -8.31 32.99 -12.02
CA GLU A 457 -8.48 34.32 -12.61
C GLU A 457 -9.87 34.94 -12.39
N ASP A 458 -10.88 34.15 -12.02
CA ASP A 458 -12.22 34.61 -11.67
C ASP A 458 -12.62 34.14 -10.25
N GLU A 459 -12.64 35.10 -9.32
CA GLU A 459 -13.06 34.89 -7.92
C GLU A 459 -14.54 34.44 -7.80
N LYS A 460 -15.35 34.58 -8.86
CA LYS A 460 -16.74 34.09 -8.92
C LYS A 460 -16.88 32.67 -9.47
N HIS A 461 -15.81 32.05 -9.93
CA HIS A 461 -15.87 30.68 -10.45
C HIS A 461 -16.32 29.72 -9.34
N PRO A 462 -17.34 28.85 -9.53
CA PRO A 462 -17.93 28.06 -8.44
C PRO A 462 -16.92 27.20 -7.65
N LEU A 463 -15.93 26.63 -8.35
CA LEU A 463 -14.84 25.86 -7.73
C LEU A 463 -13.79 26.71 -6.97
N ALA A 464 -13.76 28.04 -7.13
CA ALA A 464 -12.72 28.90 -6.54
C ALA A 464 -12.81 28.92 -5.01
N ASN A 465 -14.02 29.09 -4.45
CA ASN A 465 -14.24 29.06 -3.01
C ASN A 465 -13.84 27.72 -2.37
N ILE A 466 -14.00 26.61 -3.11
CA ILE A 466 -13.62 25.26 -2.65
C ILE A 466 -12.10 25.08 -2.67
N LEU A 467 -11.45 25.51 -3.76
CA LEU A 467 -9.99 25.52 -3.86
C LEU A 467 -9.38 26.39 -2.75
N LEU A 468 -9.91 27.60 -2.52
CA LEU A 468 -9.47 28.50 -1.46
C LEU A 468 -9.69 27.91 -0.06
N SER A 469 -10.87 27.36 0.22
CA SER A 469 -11.18 26.75 1.53
C SER A 469 -10.29 25.53 1.82
N ASN A 470 -9.93 24.76 0.79
CA ASN A 470 -8.96 23.68 0.92
C ASN A 470 -7.55 24.22 1.20
N LEU A 471 -7.09 25.24 0.45
CA LEU A 471 -5.77 25.84 0.62
C LEU A 471 -5.59 26.58 1.96
N GLU A 472 -6.64 27.21 2.50
CA GLU A 472 -6.63 27.81 3.85
C GLU A 472 -6.65 26.76 4.97
N GLY A 473 -7.08 25.52 4.69
CA GLY A 473 -7.49 24.54 5.69
C GLY A 473 -6.37 23.82 6.45
N SER A 474 -5.11 23.85 6.00
CA SER A 474 -3.99 23.22 6.72
C SER A 474 -2.61 23.83 6.40
N PRO A 475 -1.60 23.66 7.27
CA PRO A 475 -0.21 24.02 6.95
C PRO A 475 0.38 23.22 5.79
N GLU A 476 -0.04 21.97 5.56
CA GLU A 476 0.38 21.17 4.40
C GLU A 476 -0.07 21.83 3.09
N ASN A 477 -1.25 22.43 3.08
CA ASN A 477 -1.85 22.97 1.87
C ASN A 477 -1.23 24.32 1.45
N LEU A 478 -0.54 25.01 2.38
CA LEU A 478 0.31 26.17 2.05
C LEU A 478 1.53 25.75 1.21
N HIS A 479 2.06 24.54 1.41
CA HIS A 479 3.12 24.01 0.55
C HIS A 479 2.59 23.73 -0.86
N LEU A 480 1.37 23.20 -1.01
CA LEU A 480 0.70 23.04 -2.30
C LEU A 480 0.49 24.40 -3.01
N LEU A 481 0.10 25.46 -2.29
CA LEU A 481 0.01 26.81 -2.85
C LEU A 481 1.36 27.30 -3.41
N LYS A 482 2.48 27.01 -2.75
CA LYS A 482 3.83 27.35 -3.24
C LYS A 482 4.21 26.55 -4.49
N GLN A 483 3.91 25.26 -4.52
CA GLN A 483 4.05 24.45 -5.73
C GLN A 483 3.20 25.00 -6.89
N MET A 484 1.98 25.46 -6.63
CA MET A 484 1.11 26.10 -7.63
C MET A 484 1.70 27.42 -8.15
N ILE A 485 2.21 28.30 -7.28
CA ILE A 485 2.90 29.53 -7.67
C ILE A 485 4.09 29.20 -8.57
N ASN A 486 4.96 28.28 -8.15
CA ASN A 486 6.17 27.90 -8.89
C ASN A 486 5.84 27.22 -10.23
N PHE A 487 4.76 26.43 -10.29
CA PHE A 487 4.23 25.87 -11.54
C PHE A 487 3.73 26.95 -12.50
N PHE A 488 2.93 27.92 -12.03
CA PHE A 488 2.45 29.02 -12.86
C PHE A 488 3.60 29.94 -13.31
N GLU A 489 4.62 30.16 -12.48
CA GLU A 489 5.85 30.86 -12.90
C GLU A 489 6.66 30.10 -13.94
N ALA A 490 6.69 28.77 -13.89
CA ALA A 490 7.29 27.94 -14.93
C ALA A 490 6.50 28.05 -16.24
N GLN A 491 5.17 27.94 -16.20
CA GLN A 491 4.35 28.08 -17.43
C GLN A 491 4.39 29.50 -18.00
N LYS A 492 4.43 30.54 -17.16
CA LYS A 492 4.56 31.94 -17.59
C LYS A 492 5.77 32.17 -18.51
N LYS A 493 6.88 31.47 -18.27
CA LYS A 493 8.14 31.57 -19.05
C LYS A 493 8.01 30.98 -20.47
N ASN A 494 6.94 30.25 -20.76
CA ASN A 494 6.65 29.69 -22.09
C ASN A 494 5.89 30.66 -23.02
N PHE A 495 5.43 31.81 -22.51
CA PHE A 495 4.63 32.79 -23.24
C PHE A 495 5.34 34.15 -23.33
N LEU A 496 5.23 34.84 -24.47
CA LEU A 496 5.78 36.19 -24.63
C LEU A 496 4.98 37.22 -23.82
N PRO A 497 5.62 38.29 -23.27
CA PRO A 497 4.99 39.24 -22.35
C PRO A 497 3.68 39.87 -22.85
N ASP A 498 3.61 40.17 -24.15
CA ASP A 498 2.48 40.87 -24.77
C ASP A 498 1.30 39.94 -25.11
N THR A 499 1.41 38.64 -24.83
CA THR A 499 0.33 37.68 -25.12
C THR A 499 -0.77 37.72 -24.04
N PRO A 500 -2.05 37.53 -24.43
CA PRO A 500 -3.15 37.38 -23.47
C PRO A 500 -2.92 36.26 -22.45
N HIS A 501 -2.20 35.20 -22.85
CA HIS A 501 -1.83 34.08 -21.97
C HIS A 501 -0.85 34.50 -20.86
N TYR A 502 0.22 35.22 -21.20
CA TYR A 502 1.16 35.77 -20.20
C TYR A 502 0.46 36.74 -19.25
N GLN A 503 -0.45 37.58 -19.74
CA GLN A 503 -1.21 38.52 -18.93
C GLN A 503 -2.16 37.81 -17.95
N ARG A 504 -2.94 36.80 -18.41
CA ARG A 504 -3.82 35.99 -17.55
C ARG A 504 -3.04 35.23 -16.47
N ILE A 505 -1.96 34.54 -16.85
CA ILE A 505 -1.08 33.84 -15.89
C ILE A 505 -0.46 34.83 -14.89
N SER A 506 -0.11 36.04 -15.32
CA SER A 506 0.39 37.09 -14.42
C SER A 506 -0.65 37.57 -13.41
N LYS A 507 -1.92 37.75 -13.83
CA LYS A 507 -3.03 38.09 -12.92
C LYS A 507 -3.20 37.02 -11.84
N ALA A 508 -3.25 35.75 -12.25
CA ALA A 508 -3.39 34.61 -11.35
C ALA A 508 -2.21 34.46 -10.37
N LEU A 509 -0.97 34.73 -10.83
CA LEU A 509 0.22 34.74 -9.96
C LEU A 509 0.15 35.83 -8.90
N THR A 510 -0.25 37.05 -9.25
CA THR A 510 -0.40 38.16 -8.28
C THR A 510 -1.44 37.82 -7.21
N PHE A 511 -2.56 37.19 -7.60
CA PHE A 511 -3.56 36.69 -6.65
C PHE A 511 -3.00 35.61 -5.71
N MET A 512 -2.35 34.58 -6.25
CA MET A 512 -1.81 33.48 -5.44
C MET A 512 -0.69 33.93 -4.48
N LYS A 513 0.20 34.84 -4.90
CA LYS A 513 1.25 35.38 -4.01
C LYS A 513 0.65 36.17 -2.84
N LYS A 514 -0.34 37.03 -3.12
CA LYS A 514 -1.11 37.73 -2.07
C LYS A 514 -1.83 36.76 -1.13
N LEU A 515 -2.30 35.62 -1.62
CA LEU A 515 -2.88 34.56 -0.79
C LEU A 515 -1.83 33.90 0.12
N ASP A 516 -0.64 33.56 -0.40
CA ASP A 516 0.45 32.98 0.42
C ASP A 516 0.97 33.94 1.49
N GLU A 517 1.07 35.24 1.17
CA GLU A 517 1.40 36.30 2.15
C GLU A 517 0.35 36.38 3.26
N ASN A 518 -0.94 36.36 2.90
CA ASN A 518 -2.05 36.39 3.87
C ASN A 518 -2.10 35.12 4.74
N LEU A 519 -1.89 33.93 4.16
CA LEU A 519 -1.87 32.67 4.90
C LEU A 519 -0.62 32.55 5.79
N SER A 520 0.55 32.91 5.27
CA SER A 520 1.80 32.95 6.03
C SER A 520 1.73 33.93 7.20
N THR A 521 1.04 35.08 7.06
CA THR A 521 0.83 36.03 8.17
C THR A 521 -0.26 35.61 9.14
N LYS A 522 -1.36 34.97 8.70
CA LYS A 522 -2.34 34.29 9.58
C LYS A 522 -1.64 33.25 10.46
N LEU A 523 -0.86 32.35 9.87
CA LEU A 523 -0.16 31.27 10.58
C LEU A 523 0.89 31.79 11.57
N LYS A 524 1.71 32.79 11.18
CA LYS A 524 2.67 33.44 12.10
C LYS A 524 1.97 34.10 13.30
N LYS A 525 0.81 34.76 13.09
CA LYS A 525 0.00 35.31 14.18
C LYS A 525 -0.55 34.22 15.11
N ASN A 526 -1.07 33.13 14.55
CA ASN A 526 -1.62 32.02 15.34
C ASN A 526 -0.53 31.29 16.15
N ALA A 527 0.68 31.13 15.60
CA ALA A 527 1.83 30.59 16.33
C ALA A 527 2.25 31.50 17.50
N GLY A 528 2.32 32.83 17.29
CA GLY A 528 2.61 33.80 18.34
C GLY A 528 1.49 33.98 19.38
N LEU A 529 0.24 33.68 19.02
CA LEU A 529 -0.87 33.55 19.97
C LEU A 529 -0.73 32.27 20.80
N SER A 530 -0.39 31.14 20.18
CA SER A 530 -0.14 29.87 20.88
C SER A 530 1.02 29.99 21.88
N SER A 531 2.14 30.62 21.49
CA SER A 531 3.26 30.85 22.42
C SER A 531 2.87 31.78 23.58
N ARG A 532 2.13 32.86 23.31
CA ARG A 532 1.61 33.75 24.38
C ARG A 532 0.62 33.05 25.30
N ILE A 533 -0.22 32.15 24.78
CA ILE A 533 -1.14 31.34 25.58
C ILE A 533 -0.35 30.35 26.45
N SER A 534 0.71 29.73 25.91
CA SER A 534 1.66 28.89 26.68
C SER A 534 2.37 29.70 27.78
N ASP A 535 2.85 30.91 27.48
CA ASP A 535 3.46 31.81 28.46
C ASP A 535 2.47 32.22 29.57
N ILE A 536 1.20 32.42 29.22
CA ILE A 536 0.13 32.75 30.18
C ILE A 536 -0.19 31.54 31.07
N TYR A 537 -0.36 30.34 30.52
CA TYR A 537 -0.56 29.12 31.31
C TYR A 537 0.65 28.79 32.20
N GLY A 538 1.87 29.08 31.73
CA GLY A 538 3.11 28.96 32.50
C GLY A 538 3.18 29.95 33.67
N ARG A 539 2.92 31.23 33.39
CA ARG A 539 2.91 32.31 34.42
C ARG A 539 1.78 32.16 35.44
N LEU A 540 0.68 31.47 35.09
CA LEU A 540 -0.42 31.15 35.99
C LEU A 540 -0.27 29.79 36.71
N GLY A 541 0.79 29.01 36.42
CA GLY A 541 1.04 27.70 37.06
C GLY A 541 0.03 26.59 36.69
N LEU A 542 -0.85 26.84 35.73
CA LEU A 542 -2.07 26.06 35.47
C LEU A 542 -1.83 24.71 34.77
N PHE A 543 -0.63 24.45 34.25
CA PHE A 543 -0.27 23.18 33.62
C PHE A 543 -0.52 21.96 34.52
N THR A 544 -0.40 22.11 35.85
CA THR A 544 -0.59 21.02 36.83
C THR A 544 -2.03 20.56 37.03
N LEU A 545 -3.04 21.29 36.53
CA LEU A 545 -4.45 20.94 36.68
C LEU A 545 -5.02 20.12 35.52
N HIS A 546 -4.51 20.28 34.30
CA HIS A 546 -5.08 19.63 33.13
C HIS A 546 -4.83 18.11 33.11
N ASP A 547 -3.68 17.64 33.60
CA ASP A 547 -3.35 16.22 33.65
C ASP A 547 -4.02 15.48 34.83
N LYS A 548 -4.39 16.18 35.91
CA LYS A 548 -5.12 15.57 37.04
C LYS A 548 -6.57 15.23 36.71
N VAL A 549 -7.22 15.98 35.83
CA VAL A 549 -8.61 15.71 35.41
C VAL A 549 -8.70 14.52 34.43
N LYS A 550 -7.61 14.21 33.71
CA LYS A 550 -7.59 13.13 32.73
C LYS A 550 -7.32 11.74 33.32
N ASN A 551 -6.68 11.69 34.49
CA ASN A 551 -6.26 10.45 35.16
C ASN A 551 -7.20 10.01 36.32
N SER A 552 -8.27 10.75 36.60
CA SER A 552 -9.22 10.44 37.69
C SER A 552 -10.42 9.56 37.25
N ALA A 553 -10.38 8.98 36.04
CA ALA A 553 -11.50 8.24 35.44
C ALA A 553 -11.27 6.72 35.33
N SER A 554 -10.25 6.17 36.02
CA SER A 554 -9.91 4.74 35.94
C SER A 554 -9.41 4.16 37.28
N SER A 555 -10.09 3.09 37.72
CA SER A 555 -9.76 2.16 38.81
C SER A 555 -9.67 2.72 40.25
N GLU A 556 -10.44 2.09 41.15
CA GLU A 556 -10.43 2.27 42.60
C GLU A 556 -9.51 1.25 43.32
N SER A 557 -9.35 1.44 44.63
CA SER A 557 -9.09 0.43 45.69
C SER A 557 -7.65 0.07 46.12
N SER A 558 -7.54 -0.37 47.39
CA SER A 558 -6.36 -0.93 48.10
C SER A 558 -5.15 -0.02 48.42
N ALA A 559 -5.42 1.04 49.19
CA ALA A 559 -4.80 1.42 50.47
C ALA A 559 -3.37 0.97 50.92
N SER A 560 -2.76 1.85 51.74
CA SER A 560 -1.63 1.66 52.70
C SER A 560 -0.19 1.53 52.14
N SER A 561 0.85 2.10 52.78
CA SER A 561 0.93 3.19 53.79
C SER A 561 2.38 3.69 53.98
N GLU A 562 2.54 4.77 54.75
CA GLU A 562 3.78 5.29 55.36
C GLU A 562 4.78 6.08 54.47
N GLU A 563 5.73 6.72 55.14
CA GLU A 563 6.28 8.05 54.79
C GLU A 563 7.85 8.08 54.87
N PRO A 564 8.60 9.22 54.93
CA PRO A 564 9.76 9.38 54.05
C PRO A 564 11.14 9.39 54.75
N ALA A 565 12.21 9.29 53.95
CA ALA A 565 13.57 9.66 54.33
C ALA A 565 14.35 10.29 53.16
N SER A 566 15.22 11.25 53.49
CA SER A 566 16.28 11.85 52.65
C SER A 566 17.45 10.85 52.44
N GLU A 567 18.46 11.03 51.56
CA GLU A 567 19.33 12.19 51.33
C GLU A 567 20.10 12.15 49.97
N SER A 568 20.78 13.27 49.65
CA SER A 568 22.06 13.42 48.93
C SER A 568 22.32 12.77 47.54
N LEU A 569 22.56 13.65 46.56
CA LEU A 569 23.52 13.53 45.43
C LEU A 569 24.97 13.24 45.93
N PRO A 570 25.98 12.77 45.12
CA PRO A 570 26.23 13.26 43.74
C PRO A 570 26.93 12.36 42.67
N GLU A 571 26.90 12.87 41.42
CA GLU A 571 27.93 12.86 40.36
C GLU A 571 28.59 11.59 39.72
N LYS A 572 28.73 11.69 38.38
CA LYS A 572 29.84 11.26 37.48
C LYS A 572 30.13 9.76 37.19
N LEU A 573 29.88 9.38 35.93
CA LEU A 573 30.86 8.94 34.90
C LEU A 573 30.06 8.67 33.59
N LEU A 574 30.31 9.24 32.40
CA LEU A 574 31.52 9.31 31.55
C LEU A 574 32.06 7.94 31.08
N ILE A 575 31.49 7.44 29.98
CA ILE A 575 32.15 7.18 28.67
C ILE A 575 31.09 7.37 27.58
#